data_AF-A0A959CJB2-F1
#
_entry.id   AF-A0A959CJB2-F1
#
_cell.length_a   1.000
_cell.length_b   1.000
_cell.length_c   1.000
_cell.angle_alpha   90.00
_cell.angle_beta   90.00
_cell.angle_gamma   90.00
#
_symmetry.space_group_name_H-M   'P 1'
#
loop_
_entity.id
_entity.type
_entity.pdbx_description
1 polymer ?
#
loop_
_entity_poly.entity_id
_entity_poly.type
_entity_poly.pdbx_seq_one_letter_code
_entity_poly.pdbx_strand_id
1 'polypeptide(L)' 'MKIAILSRGPQLYSTQSLVRAGMKRGHAMHIVD' A
#
# COMPACT_ATOMS: atom_id res chain seq x y z
N MET A 1 8.02 7.14 6.05
CA MET A 1 8.79 6.90 4.81
C MET A 1 7.84 6.95 3.62
N LYS A 2 8.36 7.09 2.39
CA LYS A 2 7.57 6.96 1.14
C LYS A 2 7.72 5.51 0.64
N ILE A 3 6.61 4.80 0.46
CA ILE A 3 6.59 3.37 0.11
C ILE A 3 5.70 3.18 -1.12
N ALA A 4 6.25 2.54 -2.16
CA ALA A 4 5.51 2.12 -3.34
C ALA A 4 5.20 0.61 -3.26
N ILE A 5 3.97 0.23 -3.57
CA ILE A 5 3.53 -1.17 -3.69
C ILE A 5 3.29 -1.46 -5.17
N LEU A 6 4.06 -2.39 -5.74
CA LEU A 6 3.86 -2.86 -7.11
C LEU A 6 2.77 -3.94 -7.10
N SER A 7 1.59 -3.60 -7.62
CA SER A 7 0.45 -4.50 -7.66
C SER A 7 -0.54 -4.09 -8.74
N ARG A 8 -0.78 -5.02 -9.67
CA ARG A 8 -1.88 -5.00 -10.63
C ARG A 8 -3.29 -5.10 -10.01
N GLY A 9 -3.37 -5.41 -8.71
CA GLY A 9 -4.62 -5.60 -7.99
C GLY A 9 -4.78 -4.66 -6.81
N PRO A 10 -5.01 -3.35 -7.03
CA PRO A 10 -5.13 -2.37 -5.94
C PRO A 10 -6.27 -2.70 -4.98
N GLN A 11 -7.37 -3.30 -5.46
CA GLN A 11 -8.48 -3.74 -4.60
C GLN A 11 -8.25 -5.07 -3.87
N LEU A 12 -7.16 -5.80 -4.15
CA LEU A 12 -6.90 -7.07 -3.48
C LEU A 12 -6.68 -6.84 -1.98
N TYR A 13 -7.17 -7.78 -1.17
CA TYR A 13 -7.04 -7.73 0.28
C TYR A 13 -5.58 -7.55 0.73
N SER A 14 -4.64 -8.23 0.08
CA SER A 14 -3.21 -8.13 0.37
C SER A 14 -2.64 -6.73 0.13
N THR A 15 -2.99 -6.10 -0.99
CA THR A 15 -2.55 -4.72 -1.28
C THR A 15 -3.16 -3.75 -0.28
N GLN A 16 -4.45 -3.89 0.02
CA GLN A 16 -5.15 -3.04 0.99
C GLN A 16 -4.63 -3.21 2.43
N SER A 17 -4.28 -4.43 2.84
CA SER A 17 -3.75 -4.69 4.19
C SER A 17 -2.38 -4.02 4.39
N LEU A 18 -1.51 -4.07 3.37
CA LEU A 18 -0.21 -3.38 3.37
C LEU A 18 -0.36 -1.86 3.42
N VAL A 19 -1.28 -1.30 2.63
CA VAL A 19 -1.58 0.15 2.66
C VAL A 19 -2.07 0.58 4.03
N ARG A 20 -3.02 -0.14 4.64
CA ARG A 20 -3.53 0.16 5.98
C ARG A 20 -2.43 0.09 7.04
N ALA A 21 -1.59 -0.94 7.00
CA ALA A 21 -0.47 -1.08 7.93
C ALA A 21 0.54 0.08 7.79
N GLY A 22 0.89 0.45 6.55
CA GLY A 22 1.79 1.57 6.27
C GLY A 22 1.21 2.91 6.74
N MET A 23 -0.06 3.18 6.44
CA MET A 23 -0.74 4.40 6.90
C MET A 23 -0.80 4.49 8.43
N LYS A 24 -1.10 3.38 9.13
CA LYS A 24 -1.11 3.33 10.60
C LYS A 24 0.23 3.67 11.22
N ARG A 25 1.34 3.43 10.50
CA ARG A 25 2.71 3.76 10.91
C ARG A 25 3.16 5.14 10.43
N GLY A 26 2.27 5.95 9.85
CA GLY A 26 2.59 7.28 9.33
C GLY A 26 3.47 7.24 8.08
N HIS A 27 3.35 6.21 7.26
CA HIS A 27 4.04 6.12 5.97
C HIS A 27 3.14 6.58 4.82
N ALA A 28 3.72 7.29 3.86
CA ALA A 28 3.04 7.66 2.63
C ALA A 28 3.05 6.46 1.68
N MET A 29 1.86 5.98 1.31
CA MET A 29 1.68 4.77 0.52
C MET A 29 1.23 5.13 -0.89
N HIS A 30 1.86 4.53 -1.91
CA HIS A 30 1.46 4.66 -3.30
C HIS A 30 1.39 3.28 -3.94
N ILE A 31 0.31 2.97 -4.67
CA ILE A 31 0.20 1.73 -5.44
C ILE A 31 0.54 2.06 -6.88
N VAL A 32 1.42 1.26 -7.48
CA VAL A 32 1.81 1.34 -8.89
C VAL A 32 1.51 0.00 -9.54
N ASP A 33 1.01 0.01 -10.78
CA ASP A 33 0.76 -1.18 -11.59
C ASP A 33 2.07 -1.88 -11.95
#